data_AF-A0A401THX4-F1
#
_entry.id   AF-A0A401THX4-F1
#
_cell.length_a   1.000
_cell.length_b   1.000
_cell.length_c   1.000
_cell.angle_alpha   90.00
_cell.angle_beta   90.00
_cell.angle_gamma   90.00
#
_symmetry.space_group_name_H-M   'P 1'
#
loop_
_entity.id
_entity.type
_entity.pdbx_description
1 polymer ?
#
loop_
_entity_poly.entity_id
_entity_poly.type
_entity_poly.pdbx_seq_one_letter_code
_entity_poly.pdbx_strand_id
1 'polypeptide(L)'
;SDGYIYEGRGWFWQGAHTKGQNSKGYGVSFIGNYTSELPDQATMELVKETFMRCAVANNRIVSDYAVQGHRQHRPTLCPGERFFNEIKTWEAFRVMMFLSGNLWELVSHHVL
;
A
#
# COMPACT_ATOMS: atom_id res chain seq x y z
N SER A 1 -14.64 -12.06 -8.24
CA SER A 1 -15.07 -10.86 -7.49
C SER A 1 -16.45 -10.43 -7.98
N ASP A 2 -17.21 -9.74 -7.14
CA ASP A 2 -18.49 -9.10 -7.49
C ASP A 2 -18.31 -7.68 -8.06
N GLY A 3 -17.07 -7.19 -8.13
CA GLY A 3 -16.73 -5.91 -8.77
C GLY A 3 -16.97 -4.68 -7.91
N TYR A 4 -17.17 -4.85 -6.60
CA TYR A 4 -17.42 -3.74 -5.67
C TYR A 4 -16.19 -3.39 -4.82
N ILE A 5 -16.10 -2.10 -4.45
CA ILE A 5 -15.19 -1.62 -3.40
C ILE A 5 -16.02 -1.41 -2.14
N TYR A 6 -15.56 -2.00 -1.04
CA TYR A 6 -16.16 -1.86 0.28
C TYR A 6 -15.33 -0.90 1.14
N GLU A 7 -15.99 0.07 1.75
CA GLU A 7 -15.33 1.01 2.66
C GLU A 7 -15.06 0.35 4.01
N GLY A 8 -13.79 0.36 4.43
CA GLY A 8 -13.37 -0.05 5.77
C GLY A 8 -13.52 1.09 6.78
N ARG A 9 -12.41 1.52 7.39
CA ARG A 9 -12.42 2.70 8.28
C ARG A 9 -12.68 4.02 7.55
N GLY A 10 -12.51 4.04 6.23
CA GLY A 10 -12.73 5.21 5.41
C GLY A 10 -11.63 6.26 5.50
N TRP A 11 -11.84 7.36 4.78
CA TRP A 11 -10.82 8.38 4.49
C TRP A 11 -10.40 9.25 5.67
N PHE A 12 -11.26 9.37 6.69
CA PHE A 12 -11.09 10.33 7.78
C PHE A 12 -10.58 9.71 9.07
N TRP A 13 -10.32 8.41 9.07
CA TRP A 13 -9.94 7.66 10.25
C TRP A 13 -8.64 6.89 10.04
N GLN A 14 -7.77 6.94 11.05
CA GLN A 14 -6.53 6.19 11.03
C GLN A 14 -6.79 4.67 10.95
N GLY A 15 -6.05 3.98 10.08
CA GLY A 15 -6.06 2.53 9.95
C GLY A 15 -5.48 1.77 11.16
N ALA A 16 -5.61 0.44 11.12
CA ALA A 16 -4.90 -0.48 12.01
C ALA A 16 -4.35 -1.70 11.25
N HIS A 17 -4.01 -1.53 9.97
CA HIS A 17 -3.61 -2.60 9.06
C HIS A 17 -2.10 -2.85 9.04
N THR A 18 -1.26 -1.82 9.19
CA THR A 18 0.20 -1.90 9.07
C THR A 18 0.87 -1.06 10.17
N LYS A 19 1.36 -1.72 11.24
CA LYS A 19 2.05 -1.02 12.34
C LYS A 19 3.21 -0.17 11.81
N GLY A 20 3.23 1.11 12.18
CA GLY A 20 4.23 2.10 11.71
C GLY A 20 3.85 2.86 10.43
N GLN A 21 2.83 2.40 9.69
CA GLN A 21 2.35 3.02 8.45
C GLN A 21 0.89 3.48 8.50
N ASN A 22 0.12 3.08 9.52
CA ASN A 22 -1.30 3.42 9.66
C ASN A 22 -1.63 4.92 9.64
N SER A 23 -0.70 5.79 10.04
CA SER A 23 -0.86 7.25 10.04
C SER A 23 -0.25 7.92 8.80
N LYS A 24 0.38 7.16 7.91
CA LYS A 24 1.14 7.67 6.75
C LYS A 24 0.56 7.24 5.41
N GLY A 25 -0.21 6.15 5.39
CA GLY A 25 -0.75 5.58 4.17
C GLY A 25 -2.17 5.08 4.33
N TYR A 26 -2.80 4.81 3.20
CA TYR A 26 -4.16 4.28 3.10
C TYR A 26 -4.12 2.79 2.74
N GLY A 27 -4.64 1.93 3.61
CA GLY A 27 -4.67 0.49 3.39
C GLY A 27 -5.81 0.05 2.47
N VAL A 28 -5.46 -0.63 1.38
CA VAL A 28 -6.40 -1.34 0.50
C VAL A 28 -6.19 -2.83 0.65
N SER A 29 -7.27 -3.60 0.83
CA SER A 29 -7.24 -5.05 0.96
C SER A 29 -8.07 -5.70 -0.14
N PHE A 30 -7.49 -6.72 -0.77
CA PHE A 30 -8.19 -7.59 -1.71
C PHE A 30 -8.69 -8.80 -0.92
N ILE A 31 -9.99 -9.08 -0.98
CA ILE A 31 -10.62 -10.17 -0.23
C ILE A 31 -10.29 -11.50 -0.90
N GLY A 32 -9.34 -12.25 -0.35
CA GLY A 32 -8.93 -13.56 -0.86
C GLY A 32 -7.56 -14.00 -0.36
N ASN A 33 -7.05 -15.12 -0.90
CA ASN A 33 -5.70 -15.62 -0.66
C ASN A 33 -4.91 -15.70 -1.97
N TYR A 34 -4.04 -14.73 -2.20
CA TYR A 34 -3.31 -14.59 -3.46
C TYR A 34 -1.87 -15.09 -3.37
N THR A 35 -1.66 -16.16 -2.61
CA THR A 35 -0.35 -16.79 -2.51
C THR A 35 0.04 -17.46 -3.82
N SER A 36 -0.90 -18.19 -4.44
CA SER A 36 -0.64 -18.98 -5.66
C SER A 36 -1.42 -18.48 -6.89
N GLU A 37 -2.38 -17.59 -6.70
CA GLU A 37 -3.25 -17.04 -7.75
C GLU A 37 -3.30 -15.50 -7.65
N LEU A 38 -3.83 -14.85 -8.69
CA LEU A 38 -4.06 -13.41 -8.70
C LEU A 38 -5.52 -13.10 -8.36
N PRO A 39 -5.81 -11.91 -7.82
CA PRO A 39 -7.15 -11.35 -7.91
C PRO A 39 -7.58 -11.28 -9.37
N ASP A 40 -8.89 -11.23 -9.63
CA ASP A 40 -9.37 -11.05 -10.99
C ASP A 40 -8.88 -9.72 -11.57
N GLN A 41 -8.59 -9.75 -12.87
CA GLN A 41 -8.02 -8.62 -13.60
C GLN A 41 -8.85 -7.34 -13.42
N ALA A 42 -10.18 -7.46 -13.49
CA ALA A 42 -11.10 -6.34 -13.33
C ALA A 42 -10.97 -5.68 -11.95
N THR A 43 -10.86 -6.47 -10.86
CA THR A 43 -10.64 -5.93 -9.51
C THR A 43 -9.27 -5.26 -9.38
N MET A 44 -8.23 -5.82 -9.99
CA MET A 44 -6.90 -5.18 -9.99
C MET A 44 -6.91 -3.84 -10.73
N GLU A 45 -7.52 -3.77 -11.91
CA GLU A 45 -7.66 -2.53 -12.69
C GLU A 45 -8.56 -1.50 -11.99
N LEU A 46 -9.63 -1.95 -11.35
CA LEU A 46 -10.51 -1.09 -10.55
C LEU A 46 -9.73 -0.37 -9.45
N VAL A 47 -8.85 -1.09 -8.74
CA VAL A 47 -8.00 -0.48 -7.70
C VAL A 47 -6.91 0.38 -8.33
N LYS A 48 -6.11 -0.20 -9.24
CA LYS A 48 -4.91 0.41 -9.80
C LYS A 48 -5.20 1.70 -10.57
N GLU A 49 -6.23 1.68 -11.43
CA GLU A 49 -6.48 2.77 -12.38
C GLU A 49 -7.64 3.67 -11.94
N THR A 50 -8.73 3.10 -11.42
CA THR A 50 -9.95 3.87 -11.14
C THR A 50 -9.93 4.45 -9.73
N PHE A 51 -9.75 3.60 -8.72
CA PHE A 51 -9.76 4.02 -7.32
C PHE A 51 -8.62 5.01 -7.04
N MET A 52 -7.39 4.69 -7.43
CA MET A 52 -6.25 5.59 -7.18
C MET A 52 -6.40 6.94 -7.90
N ARG A 53 -6.85 6.95 -9.16
CA ARG A 53 -7.09 8.21 -9.89
C ARG A 53 -8.14 9.08 -9.20
N CYS A 54 -9.26 8.49 -8.77
CA CYS A 54 -10.28 9.21 -8.02
C CYS A 54 -9.76 9.73 -6.68
N ALA A 55 -8.98 8.92 -5.95
CA ALA A 55 -8.39 9.32 -4.68
C ALA A 55 -7.43 10.51 -4.84
N VAL A 56 -6.59 10.51 -5.88
CA VAL A 56 -5.70 11.63 -6.21
C VAL A 56 -6.50 12.86 -6.62
N ALA A 57 -7.47 12.73 -7.53
CA ALA A 57 -8.29 13.85 -8.00
C ALA A 57 -9.08 14.54 -6.87
N ASN A 58 -9.39 13.80 -5.79
CA ASN A 58 -10.09 14.32 -4.61
C ASN A 58 -9.16 14.68 -3.45
N ASN A 59 -7.85 14.82 -3.69
CA ASN A 59 -6.84 15.14 -2.68
C ASN A 59 -6.84 14.19 -1.47
N ARG A 60 -7.24 12.93 -1.66
CA ARG A 60 -7.21 11.88 -0.62
C ARG A 60 -5.89 11.15 -0.58
N ILE A 61 -5.22 11.06 -1.73
CA ILE A 61 -3.89 10.50 -1.90
C ILE A 61 -3.07 11.54 -2.69
N VAL A 62 -1.80 11.72 -2.33
CA VAL A 62 -0.88 12.59 -3.08
C VAL A 62 -0.58 12.01 -4.46
N SER A 63 -0.30 12.84 -5.45
CA SER A 63 -0.09 12.38 -6.83
C SER A 63 1.16 11.53 -7.02
N ASP A 64 2.16 11.65 -6.15
CA ASP A 64 3.43 10.90 -6.18
C ASP A 64 3.45 9.72 -5.19
N TYR A 65 2.27 9.15 -4.91
CA TYR A 65 2.12 8.05 -3.96
C TYR A 65 2.97 6.81 -4.32
N ALA A 66 3.27 6.02 -3.29
CA ALA A 66 3.94 4.74 -3.42
C ALA A 66 2.97 3.58 -3.14
N VAL A 67 2.99 2.56 -4.00
CA VAL A 67 2.36 1.26 -3.76
C VAL A 67 3.38 0.34 -3.10
N GLN A 68 2.99 -0.24 -1.97
CA GLN A 68 3.82 -1.18 -1.21
C GLN A 68 2.98 -2.31 -0.64
N GLY A 69 3.53 -3.52 -0.65
CA GLY A 69 2.92 -4.67 0.00
C GLY A 69 3.10 -4.63 1.52
N HIS A 70 2.17 -5.21 2.28
CA HIS A 70 2.24 -5.28 3.74
C HIS A 70 3.56 -5.92 4.23
N ARG A 71 4.03 -6.96 3.53
CA ARG A 71 5.32 -7.63 3.79
C ARG A 71 6.55 -6.74 3.72
N GLN A 72 6.49 -5.56 3.08
CA GLN A 72 7.62 -4.63 3.08
C GLN A 72 7.81 -3.95 4.44
N HIS A 73 6.78 -3.92 5.29
CA HIS A 73 6.80 -3.23 6.58
C HIS A 73 6.72 -4.17 7.78
N ARG A 74 6.22 -5.39 7.59
CA ARG A 74 5.96 -6.37 8.65
C ARG A 74 6.43 -7.75 8.22
N PRO A 75 6.86 -8.62 9.16
CA PRO A 75 7.15 -10.02 8.86
C PRO A 75 5.86 -10.79 8.63
N THR A 76 5.29 -10.67 7.43
CA THR A 76 4.05 -11.31 6.99
C THR A 76 4.16 -11.74 5.53
N LEU A 77 3.36 -12.74 5.13
CA LEU A 77 3.22 -13.14 3.73
C LEU A 77 2.23 -12.26 2.96
N CYS A 78 1.46 -11.39 3.62
CA CYS A 78 0.53 -10.48 2.94
C CYS A 78 1.27 -9.54 1.96
N PRO A 79 0.84 -9.36 0.70
CA PRO A 79 -0.49 -9.70 0.16
C PRO A 79 -0.62 -11.07 -0.54
N GLY A 80 0.29 -12.00 -0.28
CA GLY A 80 0.43 -13.27 -1.02
C GLY A 80 1.53 -13.18 -2.07
N GLU A 81 2.25 -14.29 -2.32
CA GLU A 81 3.43 -14.30 -3.18
C GLU A 81 3.11 -13.90 -4.62
N ARG A 82 2.09 -14.54 -5.21
CA ARG A 82 1.69 -14.28 -6.58
C ARG A 82 1.24 -12.83 -6.77
N PHE A 83 0.41 -12.30 -5.87
CA PHE A 83 -0.04 -10.92 -5.96
C PHE A 83 1.05 -9.89 -5.60
N PHE A 84 1.97 -10.21 -4.68
CA PHE A 84 3.10 -9.33 -4.43
C PHE A 84 3.99 -9.17 -5.66
N ASN A 85 4.20 -10.25 -6.42
CA ASN A 85 4.97 -10.19 -7.67
C ASN A 85 4.24 -9.42 -8.77
N GLU A 86 2.91 -9.44 -8.78
CA GLU A 86 2.09 -8.60 -9.67
C GLU A 86 2.24 -7.11 -9.33
N ILE A 87 2.03 -6.71 -8.07
CA ILE A 87 2.09 -5.27 -7.71
C ILE A 87 3.48 -4.67 -7.92
N LYS A 88 4.56 -5.48 -7.95
CA LYS A 88 5.92 -5.01 -8.31
C LYS A 88 6.00 -4.43 -9.73
N THR A 89 5.09 -4.84 -10.62
CA THR A 89 5.05 -4.39 -12.01
C THR A 89 4.28 -3.07 -12.17
N TRP A 90 3.59 -2.62 -11.11
CA TRP A 90 2.82 -1.37 -11.16
C TRP A 90 3.76 -0.17 -11.11
N GLU A 91 3.47 0.87 -11.90
CA GLU A 91 4.33 2.05 -12.05
C GLU A 91 4.61 2.75 -10.70
N ALA A 92 3.62 2.80 -9.82
CA ALA A 92 3.74 3.41 -8.49
C ALA A 92 4.43 2.50 -7.45
N PHE A 93 4.85 1.28 -7.80
CA PHE A 93 5.52 0.39 -6.86
C PHE A 93 6.87 0.97 -6.41
N ARG A 94 7.14 0.93 -5.11
CA ARG A 94 8.44 1.35 -4.55
C ARG A 94 8.97 0.31 -3.59
N VAL A 95 10.21 -0.11 -3.82
CA VAL A 95 10.96 -0.92 -2.84
C VAL A 95 11.12 -0.11 -1.55
N MET A 96 11.19 -0.79 -0.40
CA MET A 96 11.61 -0.11 0.81
C MET A 96 13.11 0.16 0.65
N MET A 97 13.46 1.38 0.24
CA MET A 97 14.85 1.80 0.22
C MET A 97 15.32 1.87 1.67
N PHE A 98 15.98 0.81 2.14
CA PHE A 98 17.05 1.02 3.11
C PHE A 98 18.12 1.76 2.34
N LEU A 99 18.33 3.04 2.61
CA LEU A 99 19.51 3.73 2.14
C LEU A 99 20.72 3.09 2.85
N SER A 100 21.24 2.01 2.27
CA SER A 100 22.56 1.48 2.58
C SER A 100 23.58 2.35 1.85
N GLY A 101 24.01 3.43 2.49
CA GLY A 101 25.09 4.27 1.98
C GLY A 101 25.01 5.73 2.42
N ASN A 102 25.74 6.03 3.50
CA ASN A 102 26.23 7.34 3.95
C ASN A 102 25.22 8.30 4.62
N LEU A 103 25.22 8.22 5.96
CA LEU A 103 25.37 9.32 6.90
C LEU A 103 24.62 10.64 6.55
N TRP A 104 23.33 10.70 6.90
CA TRP A 104 22.79 11.81 7.69
C TRP A 104 21.75 11.22 8.64
N GLU A 105 22.26 10.78 9.77
CA GLU A 105 21.50 10.82 11.00
C GLU A 105 20.97 12.26 11.17
N LEU A 106 19.69 12.49 10.87
CA LEU A 106 18.94 13.52 11.59
C LEU A 106 18.43 12.85 12.87
N VAL A 107 19.38 12.55 13.75
CA VAL A 107 19.08 12.53 15.18
C VAL A 107 18.66 13.93 15.53
N SER A 108 17.35 14.12 15.72
CA SER A 108 16.92 15.14 16.66
C SER A 108 17.27 14.60 18.04
N HIS A 109 18.46 14.98 18.50
CA HIS A 109 18.97 14.73 19.83
C HIS A 109 18.69 15.97 20.70
N HIS A 110 17.72 15.89 21.62
CA HIS A 110 17.86 16.13 23.07
C HIS A 110 16.53 16.49 23.75
N VAL A 111 16.18 15.62 24.71
CA VAL A 111 15.75 15.90 26.10
C VAL A 111 14.44 16.69 26.35
N LEU A 112 13.56 15.97 27.08
CA LEU A 112 12.18 16.25 27.55
C LEU A 112 11.07 16.09 26.50
#